data_AF-A0A6S7IAH4-F1
#
_entry.id   AF-A0A6S7IAH4-F1
#
_cell.length_a   1.000
_cell.length_b   1.000
_cell.length_c   1.000
_cell.angle_alpha   90.00
_cell.angle_beta   90.00
_cell.angle_gamma   90.00
#
_symmetry.space_group_name_H-M   'P 1'
#
loop_
_entity.id
_entity.type
_entity.pdbx_description
1 polymer ?
#
loop_
_entity_poly.entity_id
_entity_poly.type
_entity_poly.pdbx_seq_one_letter_code
_entity_poly.pdbx_strand_id
1 'polypeptide(L)'
;MVFPPGNFDEETVIGRRRWKQAQILATHFWNRWIEEYLTTLHVRQRWLKSQRSVRVGDLVLVSDKRIPRGLWPIALITRVFPGPDGKIRTVELKTKDSVYVRPIVKICLLEENES
;
A
#
# COMPACT_ATOMS: atom_id res chain seq x y z
N MET A 1 -10.07 -30.68 -41.79
CA MET A 1 -9.31 -30.60 -40.53
C MET A 1 -10.27 -30.06 -39.48
N VAL A 2 -10.79 -30.95 -38.63
CA VAL A 2 -11.89 -30.65 -37.68
C VAL A 2 -11.25 -30.41 -36.32
N PHE A 3 -11.48 -29.23 -35.72
CA PHE A 3 -11.09 -28.98 -34.35
C PHE A 3 -11.93 -29.85 -33.41
N PRO A 4 -11.33 -30.49 -32.38
CA PRO A 4 -12.10 -31.32 -31.46
C PRO A 4 -13.06 -30.44 -30.63
N PRO A 5 -14.26 -30.93 -30.31
CA PRO A 5 -15.24 -30.21 -29.50
C PRO A 5 -14.66 -29.95 -28.11
N GLY A 6 -14.43 -28.67 -27.82
CA GLY A 6 -13.89 -28.20 -26.55
C GLY A 6 -14.94 -28.30 -25.44
N ASN A 7 -14.99 -29.45 -24.78
CA ASN A 7 -15.50 -29.52 -23.42
C ASN A 7 -14.43 -28.93 -22.49
N PHE A 8 -14.46 -27.62 -22.33
CA PHE A 8 -13.75 -26.96 -21.25
C PHE A 8 -14.70 -26.93 -20.05
N ASP A 9 -14.66 -27.98 -19.23
CA ASP A 9 -15.30 -27.95 -17.92
C ASP A 9 -14.75 -26.75 -17.14
N GLU A 10 -15.61 -25.98 -16.47
CA GLU A 10 -15.21 -24.87 -15.58
C GLU A 10 -14.18 -25.30 -14.51
N GLU A 11 -14.06 -26.61 -14.27
CA GLU A 11 -13.10 -27.22 -13.35
C GLU A 11 -11.68 -27.36 -13.95
N THR A 12 -11.52 -27.25 -15.26
CA THR A 12 -10.20 -27.30 -15.96
C THR A 12 -9.50 -25.93 -16.06
N VAL A 13 -10.06 -24.89 -15.44
CA VAL A 13 -9.83 -23.48 -15.80
C VAL A 13 -8.44 -22.94 -15.50
N ILE A 14 -7.67 -23.46 -14.54
CA ILE A 14 -6.23 -23.13 -14.41
C ILE A 14 -5.47 -24.32 -13.82
N GLY A 15 -4.69 -25.03 -14.65
CA GLY A 15 -3.80 -26.08 -14.14
C GLY A 15 -2.87 -25.55 -13.03
N ARG A 16 -2.72 -26.29 -11.92
CA ARG A 16 -1.94 -25.88 -10.72
C ARG A 16 -0.58 -25.23 -11.03
N ARG A 17 0.09 -25.70 -12.09
CA ARG A 17 1.37 -25.14 -12.56
C ARG A 17 1.23 -23.72 -13.11
N ARG A 18 0.23 -23.45 -13.94
CA ARG A 18 -0.07 -22.11 -14.48
C ARG A 18 -0.49 -21.15 -13.38
N TRP A 19 -1.29 -21.61 -12.42
CA TRP A 19 -1.67 -20.80 -11.26
C TRP A 19 -0.46 -20.41 -10.40
N LYS A 20 0.42 -21.38 -10.09
CA LYS A 20 1.68 -21.11 -9.37
C LYS A 20 2.58 -20.14 -10.14
N GLN A 21 2.70 -20.29 -11.47
CA GLN A 21 3.47 -19.37 -12.31
C GLN A 21 2.89 -17.95 -12.28
N ALA A 22 1.56 -17.80 -12.36
CA ALA A 22 0.90 -16.51 -12.25
C ALA A 22 1.13 -15.87 -10.86
N GLN A 23 1.09 -16.66 -9.77
CA GLN A 23 1.41 -16.17 -8.43
C GLN A 23 2.87 -15.70 -8.29
N ILE A 24 3.82 -16.44 -8.89
CA ILE A 24 5.24 -16.04 -8.91
C ILE A 24 5.41 -14.73 -9.68
N LEU A 25 4.83 -14.62 -10.88
CA LEU A 25 4.89 -13.39 -11.68
C LEU A 25 4.24 -12.21 -10.96
N ALA A 26 3.09 -12.41 -10.33
CA ALA A 26 2.44 -11.38 -9.52
C ALA A 26 3.33 -10.98 -8.33
N THR A 27 3.96 -11.94 -7.64
CA THR A 27 4.88 -11.64 -6.53
C THR A 27 6.07 -10.81 -7.00
N HIS A 28 6.71 -11.18 -8.12
CA HIS A 28 7.81 -10.40 -8.68
C HIS A 28 7.38 -9.00 -9.14
N PHE A 29 6.21 -8.89 -9.75
CA PHE A 29 5.63 -7.60 -10.12
C PHE A 29 5.42 -6.72 -8.89
N TRP A 30 4.81 -7.26 -7.83
CA TRP A 30 4.51 -6.50 -6.61
C TRP A 30 5.77 -6.14 -5.82
N ASN A 31 6.77 -7.01 -5.76
CA ASN A 31 8.06 -6.68 -5.14
C ASN A 31 8.73 -5.51 -5.87
N ARG A 32 8.80 -5.58 -7.21
CA ARG A 32 9.34 -4.48 -8.02
C ARG A 32 8.50 -3.22 -7.92
N TRP A 33 7.17 -3.33 -7.97
CA TRP A 33 6.27 -2.20 -7.81
C TRP A 33 6.45 -1.56 -6.43
N ILE A 34 6.50 -2.31 -5.34
CA ILE A 34 6.73 -1.73 -3.99
C ILE A 34 8.10 -1.05 -3.91
N GLU A 35 9.14 -1.61 -4.53
CA GLU A 35 10.48 -1.02 -4.50
C GLU A 35 10.62 0.21 -5.40
N GLU A 36 10.11 0.17 -6.62
CA GLU A 36 10.29 1.22 -7.62
C GLU A 36 9.18 2.29 -7.53
N TYR A 37 7.93 1.88 -7.30
CA TYR A 37 6.76 2.76 -7.24
C TYR A 37 6.67 3.53 -5.93
N LEU A 38 6.94 2.94 -4.75
CA LEU A 38 7.00 3.73 -3.51
C LEU A 38 8.13 4.75 -3.57
N THR A 39 9.25 4.42 -4.23
CA THR A 39 10.36 5.35 -4.41
C THR A 39 9.95 6.51 -5.35
N THR A 40 9.20 6.23 -6.42
CA THR A 40 8.70 7.29 -7.33
C THR A 40 7.52 8.09 -6.76
N LEU A 41 6.66 7.52 -5.92
CA LEU A 41 5.62 8.25 -5.16
C LEU A 41 6.24 9.29 -4.22
N HIS A 42 7.34 8.92 -3.55
CA HIS A 42 8.08 9.86 -2.70
C HIS A 42 8.76 10.99 -3.49
N VAL A 43 9.20 10.72 -4.72
CA VAL A 43 9.90 11.72 -5.55
C VAL A 43 8.91 12.67 -6.25
N ARG A 44 7.74 12.19 -6.70
CA ARG A 44 6.76 13.01 -7.45
C ARG A 44 5.84 13.88 -6.58
N GLN A 45 5.64 13.56 -5.29
CA GLN A 45 4.83 14.40 -4.40
C GLN A 45 5.46 15.75 -4.06
N ARG A 46 6.73 15.98 -4.43
CA ARG A 46 7.47 17.19 -4.06
C ARG A 46 7.03 18.47 -4.81
N TRP A 47 6.26 18.38 -5.93
CA TRP A 47 6.15 19.54 -6.84
C TRP A 47 4.77 19.89 -7.45
N LEU A 48 3.69 19.12 -7.26
CA LEU A 48 2.45 19.40 -8.02
C LEU A 48 1.27 19.97 -7.24
N LYS A 49 1.13 19.75 -5.92
CA LYS A 49 0.12 20.42 -5.09
C LYS A 49 0.59 20.51 -3.65
N SER A 50 0.34 21.65 -3.00
CA SER A 50 0.43 21.77 -1.54
C SER A 50 -0.66 20.89 -0.94
N GLN A 51 -0.38 19.61 -0.72
CA GLN A 51 -1.30 18.74 -0.03
C GLN A 51 -1.29 19.13 1.46
N ARG A 52 -2.47 19.22 2.06
CA ARG A 52 -2.66 19.37 3.51
C ARG A 52 -1.69 18.43 4.24
N SER A 53 -0.92 18.98 5.17
CA SER A 53 -0.10 18.14 6.05
C SER A 53 -1.03 17.25 6.88
N VAL A 54 -0.66 15.99 7.04
CA VAL A 54 -1.42 15.01 7.83
C VAL A 54 -1.72 15.55 9.23
N ARG A 55 -2.92 15.28 9.74
CA ARG A 55 -3.40 15.78 11.04
C ARG A 55 -3.85 14.64 11.92
N VAL A 56 -3.98 14.95 13.21
CA VAL A 56 -4.60 14.04 14.17
C VAL A 56 -6.04 13.77 13.72
N GLY A 57 -6.42 12.49 13.71
CA GLY A 57 -7.73 12.00 13.26
C GLY A 57 -7.77 11.51 11.81
N ASP A 58 -6.76 11.80 10.98
CA ASP A 58 -6.75 11.30 9.60
C ASP A 58 -6.61 9.76 9.55
N LEU A 59 -7.33 9.13 8.62
CA LEU A 59 -7.24 7.69 8.37
C LEU A 59 -6.17 7.43 7.30
N VAL A 60 -5.20 6.57 7.63
CA VAL A 60 -4.05 6.28 6.77
C VAL A 60 -3.83 4.79 6.59
N LEU A 61 -3.31 4.42 5.43
CA LEU A 61 -2.79 3.09 5.13
C LEU A 61 -1.29 3.06 5.45
N VAL A 62 -0.84 2.07 6.21
CA VAL A 62 0.57 1.94 6.57
C VAL A 62 1.27 1.01 5.59
N SER A 63 2.23 1.55 4.83
CA SER A 63 3.07 0.76 3.95
C SER A 63 4.27 0.20 4.72
N ASP A 64 4.33 -1.12 4.83
CA ASP A 64 5.51 -1.83 5.35
C ASP A 64 5.99 -2.85 4.32
N LYS A 65 7.29 -2.78 4.00
CA LYS A 65 7.94 -3.72 3.06
C LYS A 65 7.93 -5.16 3.57
N ARG A 66 7.76 -5.36 4.88
CA ARG A 66 7.71 -6.68 5.52
C ARG A 66 6.32 -7.31 5.45
N ILE A 67 5.28 -6.52 5.17
CA ILE A 67 3.90 -7.00 5.16
C ILE A 67 3.53 -7.41 3.73
N PRO A 68 2.99 -8.63 3.53
CA PRO A 68 2.57 -9.11 2.22
C PRO A 68 1.52 -8.19 1.57
N ARG A 69 1.40 -8.28 0.25
CA ARG A 69 0.39 -7.57 -0.53
C ARG A 69 -1.02 -7.76 0.07
N GLY A 70 -1.75 -6.65 0.25
CA GLY A 70 -3.14 -6.67 0.68
C GLY A 70 -3.36 -6.75 2.19
N LEU A 71 -2.28 -6.83 2.98
CA LEU A 71 -2.35 -6.87 4.45
C LEU A 71 -1.86 -5.57 5.09
N TRP A 72 -1.70 -4.49 4.30
CA TRP A 72 -1.27 -3.21 4.83
C TRP A 72 -2.29 -2.70 5.86
N PRO A 73 -1.87 -2.46 7.11
CA PRO A 73 -2.80 -2.10 8.16
C PRO A 73 -3.32 -0.69 7.94
N ILE A 74 -4.60 -0.52 8.22
CA ILE A 74 -5.24 0.80 8.30
C ILE A 74 -5.03 1.31 9.73
N ALA A 75 -4.70 2.59 9.87
CA ALA A 75 -4.46 3.22 11.14
C ALA A 75 -4.99 4.66 11.18
N LEU A 76 -5.34 5.12 12.38
CA LEU A 76 -5.69 6.51 12.65
C LEU A 76 -4.48 7.26 13.20
N ILE A 77 -4.27 8.50 12.77
CA ILE A 77 -3.23 9.35 13.36
C ILE A 77 -3.68 9.84 14.73
N THR A 78 -2.98 9.47 15.79
CA THR A 78 -3.26 9.95 17.15
C THR A 78 -2.44 11.17 17.52
N ARG A 79 -1.20 11.25 17.04
CA ARG A 79 -0.29 12.38 17.32
C ARG A 79 0.61 12.66 16.13
N VAL A 80 1.01 13.93 15.97
CA VAL A 80 1.93 14.38 14.93
C VAL A 80 3.18 14.98 15.57
N PHE A 81 4.34 14.70 14.99
CA PHE A 81 5.62 15.21 15.45
C PHE A 81 6.23 16.13 14.37
N PRO A 82 6.03 17.45 14.48
CA PRO A 82 6.69 18.42 13.60
C PRO A 82 8.18 18.54 13.95
N GLY A 83 9.00 18.76 12.91
CA GLY A 83 10.40 19.13 13.11
C GLY A 83 10.59 20.63 13.36
N PRO A 84 11.85 21.08 13.51
CA PRO A 84 12.18 22.49 13.80
C PRO A 84 11.64 23.49 12.78
N ASP A 85 11.52 23.04 11.53
CA ASP A 85 11.03 23.75 10.35
C ASP A 85 9.50 23.63 10.17
N GLY A 86 8.77 23.18 11.20
CA GLY A 86 7.31 23.11 11.24
C GLY A 86 6.67 21.98 10.42
N LYS A 87 7.48 21.21 9.68
CA LYS A 87 7.00 20.10 8.84
C LYS A 87 6.88 18.81 9.63
N ILE A 88 5.76 18.11 9.47
CA ILE A 88 5.52 16.79 10.08
C ILE A 88 6.38 15.75 9.37
N ARG A 89 7.27 15.09 10.11
CA ARG A 89 8.14 14.01 9.59
C ARG A 89 7.71 12.64 10.09
N THR A 90 7.11 12.60 11.27
CA THR A 90 6.76 11.37 11.96
C THR A 90 5.40 11.53 12.62
N VAL A 91 4.64 10.45 12.65
CA VAL A 91 3.31 10.41 13.26
C VAL A 91 3.18 9.18 14.14
N GLU A 92 2.38 9.30 15.20
CA GLU A 92 1.90 8.18 15.99
C GLU A 92 0.60 7.67 15.39
N LEU A 93 0.53 6.37 15.19
CA LEU A 93 -0.56 5.68 14.54
C LEU A 93 -1.19 4.71 15.51
N LYS A 94 -2.52 4.65 15.50
CA LYS A 94 -3.31 3.64 16.20
C LYS A 94 -3.95 2.71 15.18
N THR A 95 -3.46 1.49 15.14
CA THR A 95 -4.10 0.36 14.46
C THR A 95 -5.05 -0.32 15.45
N LYS A 96 -5.89 -1.25 14.96
CA LYS A 96 -6.78 -2.07 15.81
C LYS A 96 -6.04 -2.74 16.97
N ASP A 97 -4.82 -3.22 16.72
CA ASP A 97 -4.10 -4.09 17.64
C ASP A 97 -2.96 -3.40 18.41
N SER A 98 -2.45 -2.26 17.91
CA SER A 98 -1.30 -1.59 18.53
C SER A 98 -1.20 -0.11 18.16
N VAL A 99 -0.45 0.63 18.98
CA VAL A 99 -0.06 2.02 18.74
C VAL A 99 1.45 2.05 18.49
N TYR A 100 1.87 2.66 17.39
CA TYR A 100 3.28 2.75 17.02
C TYR A 100 3.58 3.99 16.18
N VAL A 101 4.86 4.36 16.16
CA VAL A 101 5.34 5.57 15.47
C VAL A 101 5.92 5.20 14.11
N ARG A 102 5.51 5.92 13.05
CA ARG A 102 6.05 5.75 11.70
C ARG A 102 6.37 7.09 11.03
N PRO A 103 7.41 7.14 10.19
CA PRO A 103 7.64 8.26 9.30
C PRO A 103 6.48 8.46 8.31
N ILE A 104 6.20 9.71 7.93
CA ILE A 104 5.14 10.02 6.95
C ILE A 104 5.38 9.38 5.57
N VAL A 105 6.63 9.03 5.27
CA VAL A 105 7.02 8.31 4.04
C VAL A 105 6.61 6.83 4.07
N LYS A 106 6.03 6.35 5.17
CA LYS A 106 5.54 4.97 5.30
C LYS A 106 4.03 4.91 5.42
N ILE A 107 3.34 6.02 5.15
CA ILE A 107 1.88 6.08 5.23
C ILE A 107 1.30 6.71 3.98
N CYS A 108 0.08 6.33 3.65
CA CYS A 108 -0.70 6.95 2.58
C CYS A 108 -2.03 7.40 3.17
N LEU A 109 -2.40 8.64 2.94
CA LEU A 109 -3.69 9.19 3.36
C LEU A 109 -4.83 8.49 2.61
N LEU A 110 -5.83 7.98 3.33
CA LEU A 110 -7.02 7.35 2.77
C LEU A 110 -8.23 8.28 2.87
N GLU A 111 -8.47 8.81 4.06
CA GLU A 111 -9.60 9.67 4.35
C GLU A 111 -9.14 10.86 5.19
N GLU A 112 -9.59 12.04 4.79
CA GLU A 112 -9.34 13.28 5.51
C GLU A 112 -10.35 13.42 6.63
N ASN A 113 -9.88 13.67 7.85
CA ASN A 113 -10.80 14.07 8.90
C ASN A 113 -11.26 15.51 8.65
N GLU A 114 -12.56 15.74 8.61
CA GLU A 114 -13.23 17.02 8.26
C GLU A 114 -13.53 17.89 9.50
N SER A 115 -12.72 17.77 10.55
CA SER A 115 -12.89 18.53 11.80
C SER A 115 -12.20 19.90 11.78
#